data_AF-A0A3P7G891-F1
#
_entry.id   AF-A0A3P7G891-F1
#
_cell.length_a   1.000
_cell.length_b   1.000
_cell.length_c   1.000
_cell.angle_alpha   90.00
_cell.angle_beta   90.00
_cell.angle_gamma   90.00
#
_symmetry.space_group_name_H-M   'P 1'
#
loop_
_entity.id
_entity.type
_entity.pdbx_description
1 polymer ?
#
loop_
_entity_poly.entity_id
_entity_poly.type
_entity_poly.pdbx_seq_one_letter_code
_entity_poly.pdbx_strand_id
1 'polypeptide(L)'
;MQRFDVTAATTGCCSTQCYLLDFPGISGLKVRHKVIFPFPPDNCSTYLSILLSQKRSRRKRILFFAFMISVSECIRWTGITIFEIWLHAVGLLTFSVLIVSDVYNLQVMKTEIYSSLTYWHVFTPLFIATALNLYFLFIVLVRAVVEEKQCKDPILKHAFSWLRLVMIGIFEALLCYKVNGDLEDGQVAVQSSYGIVFLPVWVLMAALCFQAFRLL
;
A
#
# COMPACT_ATOMS: atom_id res chain seq x y z
N MET A 1 -39.95 1.43 1.61
CA MET A 1 -39.71 0.91 0.25
C MET A 1 -40.34 1.90 -0.74
N GLN A 2 -39.67 3.01 -1.05
CA GLN A 2 -40.22 4.01 -1.98
C GLN A 2 -39.96 3.53 -3.41
N ARG A 3 -41.03 3.12 -4.10
CA ARG A 3 -41.05 2.83 -5.53
C ARG A 3 -40.66 4.11 -6.28
N PHE A 4 -39.67 4.00 -7.14
CA PHE A 4 -39.35 4.98 -8.16
C PHE A 4 -40.35 4.79 -9.30
N ASP A 5 -41.51 5.46 -9.23
CA ASP A 5 -42.43 5.54 -10.37
C ASP A 5 -41.88 6.56 -11.37
N VAL A 6 -41.24 6.05 -12.42
CA VAL A 6 -40.92 6.83 -13.62
C VAL A 6 -42.21 6.95 -14.43
N THR A 7 -43.04 7.95 -14.11
CA THR A 7 -44.25 8.24 -14.87
C THR A 7 -43.84 8.85 -16.22
N ALA A 8 -43.65 8.00 -17.23
CA ALA A 8 -43.50 8.42 -18.62
C ALA A 8 -44.89 8.86 -19.14
N ALA A 9 -45.22 10.14 -19.01
CA ALA A 9 -46.39 10.71 -19.64
C ALA A 9 -46.18 10.75 -21.16
N THR A 10 -46.77 9.78 -21.87
CA THR A 10 -46.77 9.67 -23.33
C THR A 10 -47.77 10.65 -23.93
N THR A 11 -47.40 11.91 -24.05
CA THR A 11 -48.10 12.88 -24.90
C THR A 11 -47.11 13.60 -25.82
N GLY A 12 -46.99 13.10 -27.05
CA GLY A 12 -46.71 13.86 -28.29
C GLY A 12 -45.46 14.75 -28.41
N CYS A 13 -44.66 14.92 -27.37
CA CYS A 13 -43.44 15.74 -27.37
C CYS A 13 -42.47 15.08 -26.38
N CYS A 14 -41.78 14.04 -26.84
CA CYS A 14 -40.89 13.20 -26.03
C CYS A 14 -39.55 13.90 -25.70
N SER A 15 -39.60 15.10 -25.11
CA SER A 15 -38.50 15.55 -24.25
C SER A 15 -38.68 14.86 -22.91
N THR A 16 -38.10 13.69 -22.76
CA THR A 16 -37.99 13.02 -21.46
C THR A 16 -37.10 13.88 -20.56
N GLN A 17 -37.71 14.81 -19.83
CA GLN A 17 -37.05 15.61 -18.80
C GLN A 17 -36.73 14.68 -17.62
N CYS A 18 -35.59 14.01 -17.64
CA CYS A 18 -35.07 13.37 -16.44
C CYS A 18 -34.50 14.45 -15.50
N TYR A 19 -35.32 14.90 -14.55
CA TYR A 19 -34.87 15.67 -13.41
C TYR A 19 -34.08 14.74 -12.48
N LEU A 20 -32.76 14.89 -12.45
CA LEU A 20 -31.90 14.21 -11.49
C LEU A 20 -32.12 14.89 -10.12
N LEU A 21 -33.09 14.36 -9.36
CA LEU A 21 -33.45 14.87 -8.04
C LEU A 21 -32.31 14.66 -7.04
N ASP A 22 -31.83 15.80 -6.54
CA ASP A 22 -31.16 16.11 -5.28
C ASP A 22 -30.36 15.02 -4.55
N PHE A 23 -29.04 15.27 -4.49
CA PHE A 23 -28.18 14.76 -3.42
C PHE A 23 -28.52 15.51 -2.12
N PRO A 24 -28.95 14.83 -1.04
CA PRO A 24 -29.16 15.49 0.23
C PRO A 24 -27.79 15.83 0.84
N GLY A 25 -27.52 17.12 1.09
CA GLY A 25 -26.42 17.49 1.99
C GLY A 25 -25.68 18.80 1.73
N ILE A 26 -25.92 19.53 0.64
CA ILE A 26 -25.25 20.83 0.42
C ILE A 26 -26.29 21.90 0.09
N SER A 27 -26.71 22.58 1.15
CA SER A 27 -27.48 23.82 1.13
C SER A 27 -26.80 24.85 0.22
N GLY A 28 -27.51 25.26 -0.84
CA GLY A 28 -27.34 26.62 -1.37
C GLY A 28 -26.89 26.80 -2.82
N LEU A 29 -26.52 25.76 -3.58
CA LEU A 29 -26.10 25.96 -4.98
C LEU A 29 -27.02 25.24 -5.98
N LYS A 30 -28.14 25.88 -6.29
CA LYS A 30 -29.10 25.48 -7.33
C LYS A 30 -28.52 25.78 -8.73
N VAL A 31 -27.44 25.09 -9.12
CA VAL A 31 -26.90 25.23 -10.47
C VAL A 31 -27.69 24.33 -11.40
N ARG A 32 -28.68 24.93 -12.07
CA ARG A 32 -29.58 24.26 -13.02
C ARG A 32 -28.82 23.95 -14.33
N HIS A 33 -27.98 22.91 -14.35
CA HIS A 33 -27.37 22.47 -15.61
C HIS A 33 -28.41 21.76 -16.48
N LYS A 34 -28.92 22.49 -17.48
CA LYS A 34 -29.76 21.97 -18.56
C LYS A 34 -28.86 21.19 -19.52
N VAL A 35 -28.66 19.89 -19.28
CA VAL A 35 -28.01 19.02 -20.26
C VAL A 35 -29.08 18.55 -21.25
N ILE A 36 -29.19 19.23 -22.38
CA ILE A 36 -29.98 18.78 -23.52
C ILE A 36 -29.17 17.67 -24.18
N PHE A 37 -29.61 16.41 -24.04
CA PHE A 37 -29.04 15.30 -24.81
C PHE A 37 -29.80 15.15 -26.13
N PRO A 38 -29.19 15.39 -27.30
CA PRO A 38 -29.86 15.24 -28.58
C PRO A 38 -29.56 13.85 -29.17
N PHE A 39 -30.01 12.75 -28.55
CA PHE A 39 -29.83 11.42 -29.16
C PHE A 39 -30.98 10.44 -28.84
N PRO A 40 -31.31 9.52 -29.79
CA PRO A 40 -32.54 8.72 -29.79
C PRO A 40 -32.61 7.65 -28.69
N PRO A 41 -33.85 7.24 -28.30
CA PRO A 41 -34.13 6.51 -27.06
C PRO A 41 -33.66 5.04 -26.98
N ASP A 42 -33.23 4.43 -28.09
CA ASP A 42 -33.00 2.96 -28.11
C ASP A 42 -31.66 2.50 -27.51
N ASN A 43 -30.79 3.43 -27.09
CA ASN A 43 -29.44 3.12 -26.60
C ASN A 43 -29.22 3.33 -25.09
N CYS A 44 -30.28 3.37 -24.28
CA CYS A 44 -30.20 3.64 -22.83
C CYS A 44 -29.19 2.72 -22.09
N SER A 45 -29.12 1.42 -22.43
CA SER A 45 -28.16 0.47 -21.86
C SER A 45 -26.70 0.82 -22.18
N THR A 46 -26.44 1.28 -23.42
CA THR A 46 -25.12 1.74 -23.87
C THR A 46 -24.69 3.02 -23.15
N TYR A 47 -25.62 3.94 -22.88
CA TYR A 47 -25.31 5.16 -22.10
C TYR A 47 -24.96 4.85 -20.66
N LEU A 48 -25.70 3.95 -20.00
CA LEU A 48 -25.40 3.56 -18.62
C LEU A 48 -24.03 2.88 -18.53
N SER A 49 -23.65 2.03 -19.49
CA SER A 49 -22.34 1.40 -19.51
C SER A 49 -21.20 2.39 -19.74
N ILE A 50 -21.38 3.40 -20.60
CA ILE A 50 -20.41 4.49 -20.80
C ILE A 50 -20.27 5.35 -19.54
N LEU A 51 -21.39 5.73 -18.90
CA LEU A 51 -21.36 6.51 -17.66
C LEU A 51 -20.71 5.74 -16.51
N LEU A 52 -21.00 4.44 -16.37
CA LEU A 52 -20.35 3.58 -15.38
C LEU A 52 -18.87 3.39 -15.69
N SER A 53 -18.47 3.27 -16.96
CA SER A 53 -17.06 3.22 -17.38
C SER A 53 -16.32 4.52 -17.06
N GLN A 54 -16.93 5.67 -17.37
CA GLN A 54 -16.41 6.99 -17.01
C GLN A 54 -16.31 7.18 -15.49
N LYS A 55 -17.32 6.77 -14.73
CA LYS A 55 -17.32 6.84 -13.25
C LYS A 55 -16.26 5.89 -12.66
N ARG A 56 -16.08 4.69 -13.21
CA ARG A 56 -15.02 3.75 -12.83
C ARG A 56 -13.63 4.31 -13.14
N SER A 57 -13.46 4.95 -14.30
CA SER A 57 -12.20 5.61 -14.69
C SER A 57 -11.88 6.82 -13.80
N ARG A 58 -12.88 7.68 -13.52
CA ARG A 58 -12.73 8.80 -12.57
C ARG A 58 -12.41 8.30 -11.16
N ARG A 59 -13.06 7.22 -10.70
CA ARG A 59 -12.78 6.62 -9.38
C ARG A 59 -11.35 6.06 -9.29
N LYS A 60 -10.87 5.36 -10.33
CA LYS A 60 -9.47 4.92 -10.41
C LYS A 60 -8.49 6.11 -10.35
N ARG A 61 -8.80 7.20 -11.05
CA ARG A 61 -7.97 8.41 -11.06
C ARG A 61 -7.92 9.08 -9.69
N ILE A 62 -9.07 9.22 -9.01
CA ILE A 62 -9.14 9.79 -7.65
C ILE A 62 -8.39 8.91 -6.65
N LEU A 63 -8.56 7.59 -6.71
CA LEU A 63 -7.83 6.65 -5.85
C LEU A 63 -6.31 6.75 -6.07
N PHE A 64 -5.87 6.87 -7.33
CA PHE A 64 -4.46 7.04 -7.65
C PHE A 64 -3.89 8.37 -7.11
N PHE A 65 -4.62 9.48 -7.29
CA PHE A 65 -4.21 10.77 -6.72
C PHE A 65 -4.19 10.76 -5.19
N ALA A 66 -5.19 10.14 -4.55
CA ALA A 66 -5.23 10.01 -3.10
C ALA A 66 -4.04 9.18 -2.57
N PHE A 67 -3.70 8.09 -3.27
CA PHE A 67 -2.51 7.29 -2.96
C PHE A 67 -1.23 8.12 -3.08
N MET A 68 -1.07 8.91 -4.14
CA MET A 68 0.11 9.77 -4.32
C MET A 68 0.24 10.86 -3.24
N ILE A 69 -0.86 11.53 -2.87
CA ILE A 69 -0.87 12.52 -1.79
C ILE A 69 -0.44 11.86 -0.48
N SER A 70 -0.96 10.66 -0.20
CA SER A 70 -0.62 9.92 1.02
C SER A 70 0.86 9.51 1.07
N VAL A 71 1.46 9.10 -0.05
CA VAL A 71 2.87 8.72 -0.10
C VAL A 71 3.79 9.93 0.08
N SER A 72 3.50 11.05 -0.58
CA SER A 72 4.29 12.29 -0.41
C SER A 72 4.30 12.76 1.04
N GLU A 73 3.14 12.68 1.70
CA GLU A 73 3.02 13.06 3.10
C GLU A 73 3.76 12.07 4.01
N CYS A 74 3.64 10.76 3.75
CA CYS A 74 4.39 9.74 4.47
C CYS A 74 5.91 9.95 4.35
N ILE A 75 6.41 10.25 3.15
CA ILE A 75 7.83 10.56 2.91
C ILE A 75 8.27 11.78 3.72
N ARG A 76 7.45 12.84 3.74
CA ARG A 76 7.74 14.07 4.49
C ARG A 76 7.82 13.81 6.00
N TRP A 77 6.94 12.98 6.54
CA TRP A 77 6.88 12.69 7.98
C TRP A 77 7.97 11.73 8.43
N THR A 78 8.21 10.68 7.65
CA THR A 78 9.16 9.62 8.00
C THR A 78 10.60 9.98 7.64
N GLY A 79 10.80 10.86 6.66
CA GLY A 79 12.11 11.11 6.05
C GLY A 79 12.64 9.92 5.25
N ILE A 80 11.74 9.01 4.83
CA ILE A 80 12.11 7.84 4.02
C ILE A 80 12.52 8.28 2.61
N THR A 81 13.60 7.69 2.09
CA THR A 81 14.02 7.98 0.73
C THR A 81 13.13 7.25 -0.28
N ILE A 82 12.91 7.86 -1.45
CA ILE A 82 12.19 7.20 -2.54
C ILE A 82 12.84 5.86 -2.92
N PHE A 83 14.17 5.78 -2.83
CA PHE A 83 14.95 4.57 -3.06
C PHE A 83 14.62 3.45 -2.06
N GLU A 84 14.45 3.78 -0.77
CA GLU A 84 14.07 2.82 0.28
C GLU A 84 12.70 2.19 0.01
N ILE A 85 11.71 3.01 -0.36
CA ILE A 85 10.36 2.52 -0.73
C ILE A 85 10.43 1.62 -1.97
N TRP A 86 11.21 2.04 -2.96
CA TRP A 86 11.34 1.31 -4.21
C TRP A 86 12.03 -0.05 -4.01
N LEU A 87 13.09 -0.09 -3.21
CA LEU A 87 13.80 -1.33 -2.86
C LEU A 87 12.93 -2.28 -2.06
N HIS A 88 12.15 -1.80 -1.07
CA HIS A 88 11.20 -2.65 -0.36
C HIS A 88 10.05 -3.12 -1.26
N ALA A 89 9.56 -2.29 -2.19
CA ALA A 89 8.53 -2.70 -3.14
C ALA A 89 9.04 -3.80 -4.08
N VAL A 90 10.26 -3.67 -4.60
CA VAL A 90 10.92 -4.71 -5.41
C VAL A 90 11.18 -5.97 -4.57
N GLY A 91 11.68 -5.82 -3.34
CA GLY A 91 11.92 -6.91 -2.41
C GLY A 91 10.63 -7.71 -2.12
N LEU A 92 9.54 -7.03 -1.76
CA LEU A 92 8.23 -7.66 -1.54
C LEU A 92 7.66 -8.32 -2.80
N LEU A 93 7.85 -7.71 -3.97
CA LEU A 93 7.42 -8.31 -5.23
C LEU A 93 8.20 -9.60 -5.49
N THR A 94 9.52 -9.57 -5.40
CA THR A 94 10.36 -10.76 -5.59
C THR A 94 10.09 -11.85 -4.55
N PHE A 95 9.88 -11.48 -3.28
CA PHE A 95 9.47 -12.40 -2.21
C PHE A 95 8.11 -13.06 -2.53
N SER A 96 7.12 -12.29 -2.99
CA SER A 96 5.82 -12.86 -3.36
C SER A 96 5.93 -13.82 -4.55
N VAL A 97 6.75 -13.49 -5.55
CA VAL A 97 7.02 -14.37 -6.70
C VAL A 97 7.77 -15.62 -6.28
N LEU A 98 8.76 -15.51 -5.38
CA LEU A 98 9.50 -16.66 -4.87
C LEU A 98 8.61 -17.58 -4.06
N ILE A 99 7.80 -17.07 -3.13
CA ILE A 99 6.82 -17.89 -2.38
C ILE A 99 5.90 -18.63 -3.34
N VAL A 100 5.35 -17.92 -4.33
CA VAL A 100 4.48 -18.55 -5.33
C VAL A 100 5.27 -19.62 -6.08
N SER A 101 6.47 -19.32 -6.57
CA SER A 101 7.28 -20.32 -7.29
C SER A 101 7.65 -21.52 -6.42
N ASP A 102 7.95 -21.30 -5.14
CA ASP A 102 8.34 -22.34 -4.18
C ASP A 102 7.15 -23.23 -3.84
N VAL A 103 5.97 -22.64 -3.59
CA VAL A 103 4.71 -23.39 -3.40
C VAL A 103 4.37 -24.23 -4.64
N TYR A 104 4.59 -23.70 -5.85
CA TYR A 104 4.36 -24.45 -7.09
C TYR A 104 5.37 -25.59 -7.25
N ASN A 105 6.66 -25.34 -7.01
CA ASN A 105 7.70 -26.37 -7.05
C ASN A 105 7.46 -27.44 -5.98
N LEU A 106 7.05 -27.07 -4.77
CA LEU A 106 6.71 -27.99 -3.69
C LEU A 106 5.56 -28.92 -4.08
N GLN A 107 4.55 -28.43 -4.80
CA GLN A 107 3.47 -29.28 -5.30
C GLN A 107 3.94 -30.28 -6.37
N VAL A 108 4.91 -29.90 -7.21
CA VAL A 108 5.49 -30.78 -8.25
C VAL A 108 6.47 -31.80 -7.63
N MET A 109 7.25 -31.39 -6.63
CA MET A 109 8.28 -32.19 -5.95
C MET A 109 7.75 -33.00 -4.76
N LYS A 110 6.48 -33.40 -4.76
CA LYS A 110 5.94 -34.38 -3.80
C LYS A 110 6.59 -35.78 -3.89
N THR A 111 7.67 -35.94 -4.67
CA THR A 111 8.55 -37.11 -4.67
C THR A 111 9.63 -36.95 -3.61
N GLU A 112 9.29 -37.40 -2.40
CA GLU A 112 10.10 -37.93 -1.29
C GLU A 112 11.42 -37.32 -0.77
N ILE A 113 12.14 -36.36 -1.40
CA ILE A 113 13.57 -36.15 -0.99
C ILE A 113 13.97 -34.70 -0.62
N TYR A 114 13.09 -33.71 -0.61
CA TYR A 114 13.49 -32.33 -0.23
C TYR A 114 12.64 -31.71 0.88
N SER A 115 12.58 -32.35 2.05
CA SER A 115 12.02 -31.76 3.28
C SER A 115 12.90 -30.69 3.93
N SER A 116 13.96 -30.23 3.27
CA SER A 116 14.92 -29.26 3.83
C SER A 116 15.31 -28.15 2.85
N LEU A 117 14.46 -27.85 1.86
CA LEU A 117 14.62 -26.60 1.12
C LEU A 117 14.48 -25.45 2.13
N THR A 118 15.63 -24.89 2.48
CA THR A 118 15.79 -23.92 3.55
C THR A 118 15.03 -22.66 3.19
N TYR A 119 13.91 -22.42 3.88
CA TYR A 119 13.04 -21.23 3.72
C TYR A 119 13.81 -19.90 3.75
N TRP A 120 15.03 -19.90 4.31
CA TRP A 120 16.04 -18.85 4.16
C TRP A 120 16.23 -18.35 2.71
N HIS A 121 16.18 -19.23 1.71
CA HIS A 121 16.30 -18.85 0.30
C HIS A 121 15.10 -18.03 -0.17
N VAL A 122 13.90 -18.37 0.30
CA VAL A 122 12.67 -17.65 -0.04
C VAL A 122 12.70 -16.23 0.56
N PHE A 123 13.28 -16.07 1.75
CA PHE A 123 13.46 -14.76 2.42
C PHE A 123 14.68 -13.95 1.93
N THR A 124 15.61 -14.57 1.20
CA THR A 124 16.84 -13.92 0.72
C THR A 124 16.63 -12.58 -0.03
N PRO A 125 15.68 -12.42 -0.98
CA PRO A 125 15.50 -11.12 -1.64
C PRO A 125 15.07 -10.00 -0.68
N LEU A 126 14.34 -10.32 0.37
CA LEU A 126 13.92 -9.35 1.38
C LEU A 126 15.15 -8.86 2.17
N PHE A 127 16.02 -9.79 2.61
CA PHE A 127 17.27 -9.47 3.28
C PHE A 127 18.23 -8.68 2.40
N ILE A 128 18.34 -9.02 1.10
CA ILE A 128 19.15 -8.27 0.14
C ILE A 128 18.64 -6.83 0.01
N ALA A 129 17.31 -6.63 -0.09
CA ALA A 129 16.73 -5.29 -0.18
C ALA A 129 17.06 -4.45 1.07
N THR A 130 16.93 -5.03 2.26
CA THR A 130 17.28 -4.36 3.52
C THR A 130 18.78 -4.08 3.64
N ALA A 131 19.64 -4.99 3.20
CA ALA A 131 21.10 -4.79 3.18
C ALA A 131 21.52 -3.67 2.21
N LEU A 132 20.92 -3.62 1.01
CA LEU A 132 21.16 -2.55 0.05
C LEU A 132 20.69 -1.19 0.58
N ASN A 133 19.54 -1.15 1.26
CA ASN A 133 19.05 0.05 1.94
C ASN A 133 20.04 0.51 3.03
N LEU A 134 20.56 -0.41 3.83
CA LEU A 134 21.51 -0.08 4.90
C LEU A 134 22.82 0.45 4.32
N TYR A 135 23.32 -0.16 3.24
CA TYR A 135 24.50 0.30 2.53
C TYR A 135 24.31 1.70 1.93
N PHE A 136 23.15 1.97 1.31
CA PHE A 136 22.84 3.30 0.79
C PHE A 136 22.80 4.35 1.90
N LEU A 137 22.11 4.06 3.01
CA LEU A 137 22.08 4.95 4.17
C LEU A 137 23.47 5.14 4.78
N PHE A 138 24.33 4.13 4.77
CA PHE A 138 25.70 4.26 5.22
C PHE A 138 26.50 5.26 4.38
N ILE A 139 26.41 5.17 3.04
CA ILE A 139 27.10 6.11 2.14
C ILE A 139 26.61 7.55 2.35
N VAL A 140 25.30 7.74 2.50
CA VAL A 140 24.71 9.07 2.74
C VAL A 140 25.17 9.64 4.09
N LEU A 141 25.30 8.80 5.13
CA LEU A 141 25.85 9.22 6.42
C LEU A 141 27.29 9.72 6.28
N VAL A 142 28.14 8.95 5.61
CA VAL A 142 29.56 9.30 5.42
C VAL A 142 29.67 10.64 4.69
N ARG A 143 28.87 10.85 3.63
CA ARG A 143 28.85 12.14 2.92
C ARG A 143 28.42 13.29 3.84
N ALA A 144 27.36 13.09 4.64
CA ALA A 144 26.88 14.12 5.55
C ALA A 144 27.93 14.50 6.61
N VAL A 145 28.65 13.52 7.17
CA VAL A 145 29.71 13.75 8.15
C VAL A 145 30.94 14.43 7.54
N VAL A 146 31.26 14.14 6.28
CA VAL A 146 32.40 14.75 5.58
C VAL A 146 32.11 16.20 5.16
N GLU A 147 30.90 16.47 4.67
CA GLU A 147 30.51 17.80 4.18
C GLU A 147 30.17 18.77 5.32
N GLU A 148 29.42 18.31 6.33
CA GLU A 148 28.96 19.17 7.42
C GLU A 148 29.89 19.06 8.64
N LYS A 149 30.68 20.11 8.90
CA LYS A 149 31.43 20.23 10.18
C LYS A 149 30.52 20.39 11.41
N GLN A 150 29.25 20.76 11.22
CA GLN A 150 28.27 21.01 12.28
C GLN A 150 27.38 19.76 12.51
N CYS A 151 27.95 18.76 13.18
CA CYS A 151 27.44 17.39 13.22
C CYS A 151 26.05 17.16 13.87
N LYS A 152 25.56 18.00 14.79
CA LYS A 152 24.55 17.52 15.76
C LYS A 152 23.15 17.30 15.17
N ASP A 153 22.61 18.29 14.47
CA ASP A 153 21.25 18.22 13.94
C ASP A 153 21.06 17.24 12.76
N PRO A 154 21.94 17.20 11.74
CA PRO A 154 21.79 16.27 10.61
C PRO A 154 22.00 14.81 11.05
N ILE A 155 22.94 14.55 11.96
CA ILE A 155 23.23 13.19 12.42
C ILE A 155 22.05 12.59 13.17
N LEU A 156 21.32 13.37 13.99
CA LEU A 156 20.15 12.84 14.71
C LEU A 156 19.04 12.38 13.75
N LYS A 157 18.81 13.12 12.65
CA LYS A 157 17.82 12.71 11.62
C LYS A 157 18.27 11.44 10.90
N HIS A 158 19.56 11.33 10.60
CA HIS A 158 20.11 10.15 9.94
C HIS A 158 20.13 8.92 10.86
N ALA A 159 20.47 9.11 12.13
CA ALA A 159 20.46 8.08 13.15
C ALA A 159 19.05 7.51 13.37
N PHE A 160 18.02 8.36 13.30
CA PHE A 160 16.63 7.89 13.36
C PHE A 160 16.26 7.03 12.14
N SER A 161 16.72 7.40 10.94
CA SER A 161 16.50 6.59 9.73
C SER A 161 17.23 5.24 9.81
N TRP A 162 18.43 5.22 10.40
CA TRP A 162 19.16 3.99 10.72
C TRP A 162 18.42 3.10 11.71
N LEU A 163 17.97 3.67 12.83
CA LEU A 163 17.19 2.94 13.84
C LEU A 163 15.95 2.30 13.21
N ARG A 164 15.23 3.06 12.37
CA ARG A 164 14.07 2.55 11.64
C ARG A 164 14.41 1.33 10.79
N LEU A 165 15.46 1.42 9.98
CA LEU A 165 15.85 0.32 9.09
C LEU A 165 16.31 -0.92 9.87
N VAL A 166 17.05 -0.73 10.98
CA VAL A 166 17.46 -1.83 11.86
C VAL A 166 16.25 -2.52 12.48
N MET A 167 15.23 -1.77 12.91
CA MET A 167 13.99 -2.37 13.42
C MET A 167 13.23 -3.17 12.36
N ILE A 168 13.21 -2.69 11.10
CA ILE A 168 12.65 -3.44 9.97
C ILE A 168 13.46 -4.72 9.73
N GLY A 169 14.79 -4.64 9.71
CA GLY A 169 15.64 -5.83 9.54
C GLY A 169 15.48 -6.85 10.67
N ILE A 170 15.33 -6.41 11.92
CA ILE A 170 15.03 -7.30 13.05
C ILE A 170 13.64 -7.94 12.88
N PHE A 171 12.64 -7.18 12.45
CA PHE A 171 11.31 -7.72 12.14
C PHE A 171 11.38 -8.80 11.06
N GLU A 172 12.11 -8.57 9.98
CA GLU A 172 12.31 -9.54 8.89
C GLU A 172 13.03 -10.80 9.37
N ALA A 173 14.07 -10.65 10.20
CA ALA A 173 14.79 -11.77 10.80
C ALA A 173 13.91 -12.60 11.75
N LEU A 174 13.13 -11.93 12.60
CA LEU A 174 12.19 -12.61 13.50
C LEU A 174 11.06 -13.30 12.72
N LEU A 175 10.58 -12.70 11.64
CA LEU A 175 9.58 -13.29 10.77
C LEU A 175 10.13 -14.55 10.09
N CYS A 176 11.36 -14.49 9.57
CA CYS A 176 12.03 -15.66 8.98
C CYS A 176 12.20 -16.78 10.00
N TYR A 177 12.66 -16.47 11.22
CA TYR A 177 12.80 -17.46 12.30
C TYR A 177 11.46 -18.09 12.68
N LYS A 178 10.41 -17.28 12.75
CA LYS A 178 9.06 -17.76 13.07
C LYS A 178 8.50 -18.69 12.00
N VAL A 179 8.63 -18.30 10.73
CA VAL A 179 8.15 -19.10 9.60
C VAL A 179 8.92 -20.42 9.51
N ASN A 180 10.23 -20.41 9.78
CA ASN A 180 11.02 -21.64 9.82
C ASN A 180 10.54 -22.58 10.95
N GLY A 181 10.30 -22.03 12.16
CA GLY A 181 9.83 -22.82 13.30
C GLY A 181 8.41 -23.40 13.15
N ASP A 182 7.49 -22.68 12.49
CA ASP A 182 6.11 -23.18 12.24
C ASP A 182 6.08 -24.36 11.26
N LEU A 183 7.12 -24.51 10.42
CA LEU A 183 7.20 -25.53 9.38
C LEU A 183 8.06 -26.73 9.79
N GLU A 184 9.17 -26.52 10.52
CA GLU A 184 10.01 -27.61 11.06
C GLU A 184 9.31 -28.35 12.21
N ASP A 185 8.68 -27.62 13.14
CA ASP A 185 7.99 -28.20 14.30
C ASP A 185 6.49 -28.33 14.02
N GLY A 186 6.13 -29.21 13.08
CA GLY A 186 4.76 -29.40 12.57
C GLY A 186 3.67 -29.75 13.60
N GLN A 187 3.93 -29.74 14.91
CA GLN A 187 2.89 -29.78 15.93
C GLN A 187 3.31 -29.43 17.37
N VAL A 188 4.53 -28.94 17.63
CA VAL A 188 4.99 -28.67 19.00
C VAL A 188 5.35 -27.21 19.22
N ALA A 189 4.33 -26.50 19.66
CA ALA A 189 4.32 -25.17 20.24
C ALA A 189 5.51 -24.86 21.19
N VAL A 190 6.57 -24.27 20.66
CA VAL A 190 7.49 -23.41 21.42
C VAL A 190 7.43 -21.96 20.92
N GLN A 191 6.21 -21.43 21.00
CA GLN A 191 5.84 -20.19 21.69
C GLN A 191 6.82 -18.99 21.71
N SER A 192 7.40 -18.61 20.58
CA SER A 192 7.52 -17.16 20.35
C SER A 192 6.10 -16.65 20.08
N SER A 193 5.47 -16.06 21.10
CA SER A 193 4.15 -15.43 20.96
C SER A 193 4.23 -14.43 19.80
N TYR A 194 3.23 -14.38 18.91
CA TYR A 194 3.21 -13.41 17.81
C TYR A 194 3.51 -11.96 18.26
N GLY A 195 3.22 -11.64 19.53
CA GLY A 195 3.63 -10.39 20.18
C GLY A 195 5.12 -10.05 20.10
N ILE A 196 6.05 -11.01 20.22
CA ILE A 196 7.50 -10.70 20.13
C ILE A 196 7.92 -10.39 18.69
N VAL A 197 7.34 -11.09 17.71
CA VAL A 197 7.61 -10.86 16.29
C VAL A 197 7.12 -9.48 15.88
N PHE A 198 5.96 -9.02 16.39
CA PHE A 198 5.43 -7.68 16.10
C PHE A 198 6.03 -6.56 16.97
N LEU A 199 6.85 -6.86 18.00
CA LEU A 199 7.42 -5.85 18.90
C LEU A 199 8.19 -4.75 18.15
N PRO A 200 9.08 -5.05 17.19
CA PRO A 200 9.79 -4.00 16.45
C PRO A 200 8.83 -3.09 15.67
N VAL A 201 7.71 -3.64 15.16
CA VAL A 201 6.67 -2.85 14.46
C VAL A 201 5.96 -1.90 15.43
N TRP A 202 5.64 -2.36 16.64
CA TRP A 202 5.05 -1.49 17.67
C TRP A 202 6.01 -0.38 18.10
N VAL A 203 7.30 -0.70 18.27
CA VAL A 203 8.35 0.28 18.58
C VAL A 203 8.52 1.29 17.45
N LEU A 204 8.49 0.84 16.19
CA LEU A 204 8.49 1.71 15.01
C LEU A 204 7.31 2.66 15.00
N MET A 205 6.09 2.15 15.26
CA MET A 205 4.89 2.99 15.34
C MET A 205 5.00 4.05 16.44
N ALA A 206 5.49 3.69 17.63
CA ALA A 206 5.72 4.65 18.70
C ALA A 206 6.79 5.69 18.33
N ALA A 207 7.87 5.28 17.67
CA ALA A 207 8.92 6.16 17.20
C ALA A 207 8.42 7.16 16.15
N LEU A 208 7.55 6.72 15.23
CA LEU A 208 6.90 7.58 14.24
C LEU A 208 5.93 8.57 14.89
N CYS A 209 5.16 8.15 15.89
CA CYS A 209 4.31 9.07 16.66
C CYS A 209 5.16 10.14 17.36
N PHE A 210 6.27 9.77 18.00
CA PHE A 210 7.19 10.72 18.62
C PHE A 210 7.79 11.70 17.60
N GLN A 211 8.19 11.21 16.43
CA GLN A 211 8.69 12.05 15.34
C GLN A 211 7.62 13.03 14.83
N ALA A 212 6.38 12.56 14.68
CA ALA A 212 5.25 13.40 14.28
C ALA A 212 5.02 14.56 15.25
N PHE A 213 5.04 14.29 16.56
CA PHE A 213 4.93 15.33 17.58
C PHE A 213 6.12 16.30 17.59
N ARG A 214 7.33 15.82 17.26
CA ARG A 214 8.52 16.70 17.19
C ARG A 214 8.49 17.65 15.99
N LEU A 215 7.85 17.27 14.90
CA LEU A 215 7.77 18.06 13.67
C LEU A 215 6.64 19.10 13.66
N LEU A 216 5.68 18.99 14.59
CA LEU A 216 4.49 19.83 14.71
C LEU A 216 4.74 20.97 15.71
#